data_AF-A0A1G2T9T5-F1
#
_entry.id   AF-A0A1G2T9T5-F1
#
_cell.length_a   1.000
_cell.length_b   1.000
_cell.length_c   1.000
_cell.angle_alpha   90.00
_cell.angle_beta   90.00
_cell.angle_gamma   90.00
#
_symmetry.space_group_name_H-M   'P 1'
#
loop_
_entity.id
_entity.type
_entity.pdbx_description
1 polymer ?
#
loop_
_entity_poly.entity_id
_entity_poly.type
_entity_poly.pdbx_seq_one_letter_code
_entity_poly.pdbx_strand_id
1 'polypeptide(L)'
;MSYEIKNNSTNGKYDPKKADKKARVSLRNRRFQWRKINQDKELKKCIVRGLKDHWNPDEISGRMKKEKKPFYASKTAIYEWLRTARGNRYCEYLYSERYYKKKRTKKIERVMIPDRRHFVFNKFLIFSPAKRPISSILLTL
;
A
#
# COMPACT_ATOMS: atom_id res chain seq x y z
N MET A 1 22.48 -15.49 -38.19
CA MET A 1 22.12 -14.09 -37.86
C MET A 1 22.33 -13.86 -36.37
N SER A 2 23.10 -12.85 -35.94
CA SER A 2 23.35 -12.60 -34.51
C SER A 2 22.15 -11.91 -33.82
N TYR A 3 21.94 -12.19 -32.53
CA TYR A 3 20.87 -11.60 -31.71
C TYR A 3 20.93 -10.06 -31.67
N GLU A 4 22.13 -9.51 -31.70
CA GLU A 4 22.40 -8.08 -31.68
C GLU A 4 21.86 -7.38 -32.94
N ILE A 5 22.15 -7.94 -34.11
CA ILE A 5 21.67 -7.40 -35.40
C ILE A 5 20.14 -7.48 -35.45
N LYS A 6 19.54 -8.60 -35.01
CA LYS A 6 18.09 -8.78 -35.02
C LYS A 6 17.35 -7.71 -34.19
N ASN A 7 17.86 -7.41 -32.99
CA ASN A 7 17.18 -6.50 -32.05
C ASN A 7 17.50 -5.01 -32.31
N ASN A 8 18.70 -4.71 -32.82
CA ASN A 8 19.16 -3.33 -32.97
C ASN A 8 18.94 -2.76 -34.37
N SER A 9 18.74 -3.60 -35.39
CA SER A 9 18.46 -3.13 -36.77
C SER A 9 17.18 -2.31 -36.87
N THR A 10 17.16 -1.37 -37.81
CA THR A 10 16.00 -0.52 -38.13
C THR A 10 15.70 -0.72 -39.61
N ASN A 11 14.46 -1.10 -39.95
CA ASN A 11 14.07 -1.47 -41.31
C ASN A 11 14.97 -2.54 -41.95
N GLY A 12 15.37 -3.56 -41.18
CA GLY A 12 16.23 -4.66 -41.64
C GLY A 12 17.72 -4.32 -41.85
N LYS A 13 18.13 -3.05 -41.67
CA LYS A 13 19.54 -2.62 -41.76
C LYS A 13 20.10 -2.24 -40.38
N TYR A 14 21.36 -2.61 -40.14
CA TYR A 14 22.08 -2.24 -38.93
C TYR A 14 22.62 -0.81 -39.05
N ASP A 15 22.34 0.03 -38.06
CA ASP A 15 22.85 1.40 -37.93
C ASP A 15 23.44 1.56 -36.53
N PRO A 16 24.78 1.70 -36.38
CA PRO A 16 25.44 1.77 -35.09
C PRO A 16 24.93 2.91 -34.19
N LYS A 17 24.64 4.08 -34.76
CA LYS A 17 24.17 5.26 -33.99
C LYS A 17 22.76 5.01 -33.45
N LYS A 18 21.90 4.36 -34.22
CA LYS A 18 20.55 3.96 -33.75
C LYS A 18 20.60 2.79 -32.78
N ALA A 19 21.50 1.84 -32.99
CA ALA A 19 21.72 0.70 -32.10
C ALA A 19 22.13 1.18 -30.70
N ASP A 20 23.09 2.10 -30.60
CA ASP A 20 23.52 2.69 -29.33
C ASP A 20 22.36 3.43 -28.63
N LYS A 21 21.61 4.25 -29.37
CA LYS A 21 20.41 4.92 -28.82
C LYS A 21 19.38 3.91 -28.29
N LYS A 22 19.10 2.83 -29.03
CA LYS A 22 18.21 1.73 -28.59
C LYS A 22 18.75 1.03 -27.34
N ALA A 23 20.04 0.75 -27.28
CA ALA A 23 20.69 0.10 -26.15
C ALA A 23 20.56 0.95 -24.87
N ARG A 24 20.84 2.25 -24.96
CA ARG A 24 20.68 3.21 -23.86
C ARG A 24 19.24 3.29 -23.35
N VAL A 25 18.27 3.36 -24.27
CA VAL A 25 16.84 3.35 -23.93
C VAL A 25 16.44 2.02 -23.28
N SER A 26 16.89 0.89 -23.81
CA SER A 26 16.63 -0.44 -23.25
C SER A 26 17.22 -0.61 -21.85
N LEU A 27 18.44 -0.14 -21.62
CA LEU A 27 19.09 -0.15 -20.31
C LEU A 27 18.31 0.71 -19.30
N ARG A 28 17.95 1.95 -19.67
CA ARG A 28 17.11 2.83 -18.84
C ARG A 28 15.80 2.13 -18.50
N ASN A 29 15.17 1.51 -19.51
CA ASN A 29 13.92 0.81 -19.36
C ASN A 29 14.04 -0.45 -18.49
N ARG A 30 15.13 -1.21 -18.56
CA ARG A 30 15.34 -2.42 -17.73
C ARG A 30 15.36 -2.13 -16.24
N ARG A 31 15.78 -0.93 -15.83
CA ARG A 31 15.80 -0.52 -14.41
C ARG A 31 14.41 -0.30 -13.82
N PHE A 32 13.39 -0.16 -14.66
CA PHE A 32 12.02 0.04 -14.19
C PHE A 32 11.36 -1.30 -13.87
N GLN A 33 11.37 -1.69 -12.60
CA GLN A 33 10.69 -2.91 -12.11
C GLN A 33 9.20 -2.93 -12.47
N TRP A 34 8.56 -1.76 -12.54
CA TRP A 34 7.17 -1.60 -12.91
C TRP A 34 6.87 -1.81 -14.42
N ARG A 35 7.88 -2.02 -15.28
CA ARG A 35 7.65 -2.32 -16.71
C ARG A 35 6.81 -3.57 -16.90
N LYS A 36 7.04 -4.60 -16.08
CA LYS A 36 6.28 -5.85 -16.12
C LYS A 36 4.78 -5.58 -16.03
N ILE A 37 4.38 -4.71 -15.10
CA ILE A 37 2.96 -4.33 -14.89
C ILE A 37 2.38 -3.62 -16.12
N ASN A 38 3.16 -2.86 -16.89
CA ASN A 38 2.64 -2.20 -18.09
C ASN A 38 2.63 -3.11 -19.33
N GLN A 39 3.54 -4.08 -19.41
CA GLN A 39 3.66 -5.00 -20.55
C GLN A 39 2.67 -6.16 -20.45
N ASP A 40 2.43 -6.66 -19.24
CA ASP A 40 1.49 -7.73 -18.97
C ASP A 40 0.09 -7.16 -18.71
N LYS A 41 -0.80 -7.34 -19.70
CA LYS A 41 -2.17 -6.83 -19.66
C LYS A 41 -3.00 -7.50 -18.56
N GLU A 42 -2.79 -8.78 -18.30
CA GLU A 42 -3.57 -9.52 -17.30
C GLU A 42 -3.17 -9.12 -15.89
N LEU A 43 -1.86 -9.02 -15.63
CA LEU A 43 -1.33 -8.51 -14.37
C LEU A 43 -1.86 -7.11 -14.08
N LYS A 44 -1.81 -6.22 -15.09
CA LYS A 44 -2.34 -4.86 -14.95
C LYS A 44 -3.83 -4.86 -14.62
N LYS A 45 -4.63 -5.66 -15.34
CA LYS A 45 -6.08 -5.76 -15.14
C LYS A 45 -6.41 -6.28 -13.75
N CYS A 46 -5.62 -7.23 -13.23
CA CYS A 46 -5.77 -7.74 -11.87
C CYS A 46 -5.48 -6.66 -10.82
N ILE A 47 -4.37 -5.93 -10.96
CA ILE A 47 -4.01 -4.83 -10.05
C ILE A 47 -5.07 -3.73 -10.06
N VAL A 48 -5.47 -3.26 -11.24
CA VAL A 48 -6.45 -2.17 -11.36
C VAL A 48 -7.81 -2.56 -10.78
N ARG A 49 -8.24 -3.81 -10.95
CA ARG A 49 -9.47 -4.32 -10.35
C ARG A 49 -9.38 -4.30 -8.83
N GLY A 50 -8.33 -4.90 -8.27
CA GLY A 50 -8.13 -4.91 -6.82
C GLY A 50 -8.05 -3.49 -6.23
N LEU A 51 -7.40 -2.55 -6.92
CA LEU A 51 -7.38 -1.15 -6.50
C LEU A 51 -8.80 -0.55 -6.49
N LYS A 52 -9.60 -0.73 -7.55
CA LYS A 52 -10.99 -0.24 -7.59
C LYS A 52 -11.88 -0.87 -6.51
N ASP A 53 -11.57 -2.10 -6.12
CA ASP A 53 -12.22 -2.80 -5.00
C ASP A 53 -11.67 -2.34 -3.63
N HIS A 54 -10.89 -1.25 -3.60
CA HIS A 54 -10.26 -0.66 -2.42
C HIS A 54 -9.32 -1.61 -1.68
N TRP A 55 -8.66 -2.53 -2.39
CA TRP A 55 -7.61 -3.35 -1.80
C TRP A 55 -6.27 -2.63 -1.79
N ASN A 56 -5.53 -2.82 -0.71
CA ASN A 56 -4.18 -2.31 -0.58
C ASN A 56 -3.21 -3.13 -1.46
N PRO A 57 -2.13 -2.57 -2.01
CA PRO A 57 -1.13 -3.33 -2.78
C PRO A 57 -0.56 -4.56 -2.07
N ASP A 58 -0.50 -4.53 -0.73
CA ASP A 58 -0.10 -5.66 0.11
C ASP A 58 -1.08 -6.84 -0.02
N GLU A 59 -2.38 -6.56 -0.02
CA GLU A 59 -3.46 -7.56 -0.15
C GLU A 59 -3.50 -8.12 -1.57
N ILE A 60 -3.39 -7.25 -2.58
CA ILE A 60 -3.35 -7.65 -3.99
C ILE A 60 -2.18 -8.61 -4.24
N SER A 61 -0.99 -8.26 -3.75
CA SER A 61 0.22 -9.09 -3.88
C SER A 61 0.07 -10.42 -3.14
N GLY A 62 -0.44 -10.38 -1.90
CA GLY A 62 -0.71 -11.58 -1.11
C GLY A 62 -1.72 -12.52 -1.78
N ARG A 63 -2.78 -11.96 -2.35
CA ARG A 63 -3.83 -12.72 -3.04
C ARG A 63 -3.32 -13.37 -4.32
N MET A 64 -2.52 -12.68 -5.13
CA MET A 64 -1.87 -13.28 -6.30
C MET A 64 -1.05 -14.51 -5.93
N LYS A 65 -0.31 -14.43 -4.81
CA LYS A 65 0.49 -15.54 -4.29
C LYS A 65 -0.39 -16.69 -3.78
N LYS A 66 -1.44 -16.38 -3.02
CA LYS A 66 -2.39 -17.37 -2.48
C LYS A 66 -3.13 -18.12 -3.59
N GLU A 67 -3.58 -17.40 -4.61
CA GLU A 67 -4.30 -17.97 -5.76
C GLU A 67 -3.38 -18.57 -6.83
N LYS A 68 -2.05 -18.56 -6.60
CA LYS A 68 -1.03 -19.06 -7.54
C LYS A 68 -1.24 -18.58 -8.98
N LYS A 69 -1.50 -17.28 -9.15
CA LYS A 69 -1.68 -16.69 -10.47
C LYS A 69 -0.44 -16.90 -11.35
N PRO A 70 -0.60 -17.01 -12.68
CA PRO A 70 0.52 -17.14 -13.61
C PRO A 70 1.42 -15.90 -13.64
N PHE A 71 0.90 -14.76 -13.16
CA PHE A 71 1.62 -13.51 -12.99
C PHE A 71 1.72 -13.10 -11.52
N TYR A 72 2.77 -12.35 -11.20
CA TYR A 72 3.02 -11.83 -9.86
C TYR A 72 3.71 -10.47 -9.91
N ALA A 73 3.28 -9.59 -9.01
CA ALA A 73 3.94 -8.34 -8.65
C ALA A 73 4.05 -8.24 -7.13
N SER A 74 5.22 -7.84 -6.63
CA SER A 74 5.40 -7.53 -5.22
C SER A 74 4.65 -6.25 -4.85
N LYS A 75 4.26 -6.12 -3.57
CA LYS A 75 3.71 -4.87 -3.06
C LYS A 75 4.58 -3.65 -3.37
N THR A 76 5.90 -3.80 -3.26
CA THR A 76 6.87 -2.74 -3.56
C THR A 76 6.79 -2.31 -5.02
N ALA A 77 6.74 -3.26 -5.95
CA ALA A 77 6.63 -2.98 -7.39
C ALA A 77 5.31 -2.27 -7.72
N ILE A 78 4.20 -2.65 -7.07
CA ILE A 78 2.90 -1.98 -7.24
C ILE A 78 2.97 -0.54 -6.72
N TYR A 79 3.54 -0.30 -5.53
CA TYR A 79 3.71 1.07 -5.00
C TYR A 79 4.62 1.93 -5.89
N GLU A 80 5.70 1.38 -6.44
CA GLU A 80 6.57 2.10 -7.37
C GLU A 80 5.86 2.43 -8.68
N TRP A 81 5.05 1.50 -9.20
CA TRP A 81 4.24 1.72 -10.39
C TRP A 81 3.20 2.82 -10.19
N LEU A 82 2.53 2.84 -9.03
CA LEU A 82 1.57 3.89 -8.67
C LEU A 82 2.20 5.29 -8.65
N ARG A 83 3.47 5.41 -8.29
CA ARG A 83 4.22 6.69 -8.31
C ARG A 83 4.70 7.14 -9.69
N THR A 84 4.34 6.41 -10.74
CA THR A 84 4.68 6.74 -12.13
C THR A 84 3.49 7.41 -12.82
N ALA A 85 3.73 8.22 -13.86
CA ALA A 85 2.67 8.88 -14.65
C ALA A 85 1.56 7.93 -15.17
N ARG A 86 1.87 6.64 -15.36
CA ARG A 86 0.89 5.63 -15.79
C ARG A 86 0.01 5.14 -14.64
N GLY A 87 0.58 4.93 -13.46
CA GLY A 87 -0.10 4.36 -12.29
C GLY A 87 -0.75 5.41 -11.38
N ASN A 88 -0.29 6.67 -11.42
CA ASN A 88 -0.76 7.77 -10.56
C ASN A 88 -2.28 7.89 -10.50
N ARG A 89 -2.94 7.76 -11.66
CA ARG A 89 -4.40 7.83 -11.78
C ARG A 89 -5.19 6.86 -10.88
N TYR A 90 -4.54 5.82 -10.36
CA TYR A 90 -5.16 4.81 -9.49
C TYR A 90 -4.85 5.03 -8.00
N CYS A 91 -4.07 6.06 -7.65
CA CYS A 91 -3.75 6.38 -6.25
C CYS A 91 -4.96 6.88 -5.46
N GLU A 92 -6.00 7.38 -6.15
CA GLU A 92 -7.28 7.77 -5.55
C GLU A 92 -7.97 6.60 -4.85
N TYR A 93 -7.80 5.37 -5.35
CA TYR A 93 -8.41 4.19 -4.74
C TYR A 93 -7.66 3.63 -3.53
N LEU A 94 -6.51 4.21 -3.17
CA LEU A 94 -5.80 3.81 -1.96
C LEU A 94 -6.48 4.44 -0.75
N TYR A 95 -6.63 3.69 0.35
CA TYR A 95 -7.08 4.23 1.65
C TYR A 95 -6.31 5.47 2.13
N SER A 96 -5.05 5.61 1.70
CA SER A 96 -4.23 6.76 2.09
C SER A 96 -4.57 8.04 1.32
N GLU A 97 -5.26 7.92 0.17
CA GLU A 97 -5.59 8.96 -0.83
C GLU A 97 -4.40 9.86 -1.20
N ARG A 98 -3.17 9.35 -0.98
CA ARG A 98 -1.94 10.12 -1.09
C ARG A 98 -1.13 9.64 -2.27
N TYR A 99 -0.76 10.59 -3.12
CA TYR A 99 0.12 10.30 -4.24
C TYR A 99 1.58 10.07 -3.81
N TYR A 100 2.05 10.80 -2.79
CA TYR A 100 3.43 10.72 -2.31
C TYR A 100 3.55 10.07 -0.94
N LYS A 101 4.69 9.41 -0.72
CA LYS A 101 5.05 8.87 0.59
C LYS A 101 5.16 10.01 1.60
N LYS A 102 4.42 9.92 2.71
CA LYS A 102 4.58 10.84 3.83
C LYS A 102 6.02 10.79 4.33
N LYS A 103 6.69 11.95 4.38
CA LYS A 103 8.04 12.06 4.93
C LYS A 103 7.98 11.66 6.41
N ARG A 104 8.90 10.78 6.82
CA ARG A 104 9.06 10.42 8.23
C ARG A 104 9.71 11.61 8.92
N THR A 105 9.00 12.24 9.84
CA THR A 105 9.56 13.25 10.74
C THR A 105 10.22 12.56 11.94
N LYS A 106 11.18 13.24 12.57
CA LYS A 106 11.71 12.78 13.87
C LYS A 106 10.53 12.75 14.85
N LYS A 107 10.48 11.70 15.68
CA LYS A 107 9.51 11.66 16.77
C LYS A 107 9.84 12.82 17.72
N ILE A 108 8.81 13.47 18.25
CA ILE A 108 8.98 14.46 19.31
C ILE A 108 9.69 13.77 20.47
N GLU A 109 10.71 14.43 21.02
CA GLU A 109 11.44 13.91 22.17
C GLU A 109 10.45 13.70 23.33
N ARG A 110 10.63 12.58 24.04
CA ARG A 110 9.77 12.28 25.19
C ARG A 110 10.15 13.23 26.32
N VAL A 111 9.37 14.29 26.50
CA VAL A 111 9.51 15.17 27.66
C VAL A 111 8.84 14.48 28.86
N MET A 112 9.55 14.42 29.99
CA MET A 112 8.96 14.01 31.26
C MET A 112 7.90 15.05 31.62
N ILE A 113 6.63 14.65 31.72
CA ILE A 113 5.58 15.52 32.26
C ILE A 113 5.81 15.54 33.78
N PRO A 114 6.14 16.70 34.39
CA PRO A 114 6.20 16.81 35.85
C PRO A 114 4.85 16.38 36.43
N ASP A 115 4.86 15.58 37.50
CA ASP A 115 3.65 15.06 38.16
C ASP A 115 2.72 14.23 37.26
N ARG A 116 3.29 13.33 36.44
CA ARG A 116 2.51 12.28 35.77
C ARG A 116 1.81 11.40 36.82
N ARG A 117 0.57 11.73 37.17
CA ARG A 117 -0.28 10.87 38.01
C ARG A 117 -0.62 9.60 37.24
N HIS A 118 -0.13 8.46 37.73
CA HIS A 118 -0.68 7.18 37.32
C HIS A 118 -2.09 7.07 37.89
N PHE A 119 -3.11 7.12 37.03
CA PHE A 119 -4.48 6.83 37.44
C PHE A 119 -4.59 5.33 37.74
N VAL A 120 -4.38 4.96 39.00
CA VAL A 120 -4.66 3.60 39.48
C VAL A 120 -6.17 3.51 39.66
N PHE A 121 -6.84 2.78 38.76
CA PHE A 121 -8.26 2.45 38.92
C PHE A 121 -8.37 1.52 40.14
N ASN A 122 -8.60 2.09 41.32
CA ASN A 122 -8.76 1.30 42.53
C ASN A 122 -10.10 0.56 42.44
N LYS A 123 -10.05 -0.75 42.16
CA LYS A 123 -11.21 -1.61 41.85
C LYS A 123 -12.11 -1.92 43.06
N PHE A 124 -12.01 -1.17 44.15
CA PHE A 124 -12.61 -1.50 45.45
C PHE A 124 -13.77 -0.60 45.92
N LEU A 125 -14.33 0.27 45.06
CA LEU A 125 -15.43 1.17 45.46
C LEU A 125 -16.64 1.21 44.52
N ILE A 126 -16.99 0.10 43.85
CA ILE A 126 -18.24 0.05 43.05
C ILE A 126 -19.07 -1.21 43.34
N PHE A 127 -19.24 -1.56 44.61
CA PHE A 127 -20.37 -2.41 45.04
C PHE A 127 -20.77 -2.05 46.48
N SER A 128 -21.34 -0.87 46.66
CA SER A 128 -22.20 -0.61 47.82
C SER A 128 -23.64 -0.87 47.36
N PRO A 129 -24.31 -1.95 47.79
CA PRO A 129 -25.71 -2.18 47.45
C PRO A 129 -26.55 -1.08 48.10
N ALA A 130 -27.24 -0.30 47.28
CA ALA A 130 -28.23 0.67 47.74
C ALA A 130 -29.27 -0.05 48.61
N LYS A 131 -29.18 0.14 49.94
CA LYS A 131 -30.29 -0.17 50.85
C LYS A 131 -31.42 0.81 50.51
N ARG A 132 -32.46 0.33 49.82
CA ARG A 132 -33.72 1.05 49.70
C ARG A 132 -34.41 1.03 51.07
N PRO A 133 -34.84 2.16 51.64
CA PRO A 133 -35.64 2.13 52.86
C PRO A 133 -37.03 1.57 52.53
N ILE A 134 -37.42 0.52 53.25
CA ILE A 134 -38.80 0.04 53.28
C ILE A 134 -39.58 1.09 54.08
N SER A 135 -40.35 1.92 53.39
CA SER A 135 -41.33 2.80 54.01
C SER A 135 -42.44 1.94 54.61
N SER A 136 -42.45 1.86 55.92
CA SER A 136 -43.58 1.47 56.75
C SER A 136 -44.77 2.39 56.45
N ILE A 137 -45.85 1.85 55.90
CA ILE A 137 -47.18 2.45 55.96
C ILE A 137 -48.06 1.50 56.77
N LEU A 138 -48.35 1.93 58.00
CA LEU A 138 -49.40 1.39 58.86
C LEU A 138 -50.75 1.99 58.43
N LEU A 139 -51.77 1.12 58.41
CA LEU A 139 -53.21 1.31 58.64
C LEU A 139 -53.86 2.71 58.51
N THR A 140 -54.93 2.77 57.71
CA THR A 140 -56.25 3.42 57.90
C THR A 140 -57.05 3.06 56.64
N LEU A 141 -58.27 2.52 56.59
CA LEU A 141 -59.41 2.26 57.49
C LEU A 141 -60.05 0.93 57.04
#